data_AF-A0A8D1P1R3-F1
#
_entry.id   AF-A0A8D1P1R3-F1
#
_cell.length_a   1.000
_cell.length_b   1.000
_cell.length_c   1.000
_cell.angle_alpha   90.00
_cell.angle_beta   90.00
_cell.angle_gamma   90.00
#
_symmetry.space_group_name_H-M   'P 1'
#
loop_
_entity.id
_entity.type
_entity.pdbx_description
1 polymer ?
#
loop_
_entity_poly.entity_id
_entity_poly.type
_entity_poly.pdbx_seq_one_letter_code
_entity_poly.pdbx_strand_id
1 'polypeptide(L)'
;MAHFTGGERQRFKEVPVTCSRPHSQEVQPGFHLPGSISPQSRSAHIKPGLLSGVQRSTCPPKGRPLSYCCCRCCCSPYQPQVSGRPLPTRAGPAPPRGAQGPTTSLTVLPHPLAGSDPVLCFTQYEESSGKCKGLLGGGVSLEDCCLNADYAFQETSSKFCMPCRPPQWSPWSAWAPCSVTCTEGSQLRHRRCVGWGGQCPENVELGTLQWQLQACENQPCCPEMGGWSSWGPWAPCSATCSRGTRTRRRACDRPTPKCGGHCPGEAQESEDCDTQQVCPTHGAWAAWGPWGPCQSTCKGGPSEPVERRKRTCTAPEPSTKPPGNPCSGSANDQRMCSGLPPCPVAGGWGPWGAVSPCPVTCGLGQTREQRSCDHPVPQHGGPFCVGEAFRTHICNTAVPCPVDGEWGLWGEWSNCVRRGIKHISCQEIPGQQTRSRICKGRKFDGRRCVGEPQDIRHCYSIQRCPLKEASWSEWSTWGLCIPPCGPSPVRTRQRLCQPKLPNFPPTITPVEGQGEKNVTFWGKPLVKCDVLQGQHMMVEEKRPCLHAPPCNEP
;
A
#
# COMPACT_ATOMS: atom_id res chain seq x y z
N MET A 1 24.29 -19.59 -56.52
CA MET A 1 25.75 -19.43 -56.74
C MET A 1 26.50 -20.32 -55.73
N ALA A 2 27.82 -20.50 -55.87
CA ALA A 2 28.64 -21.54 -55.20
C ALA A 2 28.48 -21.63 -53.66
N HIS A 3 28.63 -22.77 -52.94
CA HIS A 3 29.45 -24.02 -52.97
C HIS A 3 30.72 -24.02 -52.08
N PHE A 4 30.78 -24.95 -51.09
CA PHE A 4 31.96 -25.42 -50.31
C PHE A 4 32.72 -24.34 -49.47
N THR A 5 33.53 -24.55 -48.40
CA THR A 5 33.93 -25.64 -47.45
C THR A 5 34.45 -24.94 -46.15
N GLY A 6 34.88 -25.55 -45.02
CA GLY A 6 35.01 -26.94 -44.55
C GLY A 6 36.16 -27.08 -43.51
N GLY A 7 35.98 -27.84 -42.41
CA GLY A 7 36.96 -27.99 -41.29
C GLY A 7 36.72 -27.01 -40.12
N GLU A 8 37.15 -27.22 -38.86
CA GLU A 8 37.88 -28.34 -38.21
C GLU A 8 37.49 -28.48 -36.71
N ARG A 9 37.92 -29.56 -36.04
CA ARG A 9 37.80 -29.75 -34.57
C ARG A 9 39.12 -29.46 -33.87
N GLN A 10 39.12 -28.73 -32.75
CA GLN A 10 40.17 -28.86 -31.71
C GLN A 10 39.58 -28.90 -30.29
N ARG A 11 40.39 -29.36 -29.33
CA ARG A 11 39.99 -29.78 -27.97
C ARG A 11 41.00 -29.28 -26.92
N PHE A 12 40.56 -28.48 -25.97
CA PHE A 12 41.22 -28.22 -24.69
C PHE A 12 40.19 -28.52 -23.59
N LYS A 13 40.38 -29.45 -22.63
CA LYS A 13 41.46 -29.67 -21.63
C LYS A 13 41.53 -28.57 -20.57
N GLU A 14 40.73 -28.74 -19.52
CA GLU A 14 40.96 -28.14 -18.21
C GLU A 14 41.94 -29.02 -17.40
N VAL A 15 42.87 -28.37 -16.67
CA VAL A 15 43.69 -28.96 -15.59
C VAL A 15 43.91 -27.84 -14.55
N PRO A 16 43.75 -28.08 -13.24
CA PRO A 16 43.75 -27.01 -12.23
C PRO A 16 45.15 -26.62 -11.75
N VAL A 17 45.26 -25.45 -11.11
CA VAL A 17 46.47 -25.00 -10.39
C VAL A 17 46.12 -24.56 -8.98
N THR A 18 46.93 -25.01 -8.01
CA THR A 18 46.80 -24.74 -6.56
C THR A 18 47.87 -23.78 -6.06
N CYS A 19 47.48 -22.81 -5.21
CA CYS A 19 48.36 -22.16 -4.23
C CYS A 19 47.59 -22.08 -2.88
N SER A 20 48.06 -22.54 -1.72
CA SER A 20 49.39 -22.55 -1.05
C SER A 20 49.62 -21.35 -0.13
N ARG A 21 49.75 -21.62 1.18
CA ARG A 21 50.25 -20.68 2.21
C ARG A 21 51.79 -20.65 2.21
N PRO A 22 52.41 -19.57 2.69
CA PRO A 22 53.66 -19.63 3.45
C PRO A 22 53.53 -19.05 4.88
N HIS A 23 54.67 -18.93 5.58
CA HIS A 23 54.77 -18.89 7.05
C HIS A 23 55.03 -17.50 7.66
N SER A 24 54.86 -17.43 8.99
CA SER A 24 55.20 -16.36 9.94
C SER A 24 56.60 -15.74 9.85
N GLN A 25 56.75 -14.57 10.48
CA GLN A 25 57.87 -14.31 11.40
C GLN A 25 57.46 -13.32 12.52
N GLU A 26 58.07 -13.46 13.70
CA GLU A 26 57.86 -12.61 14.89
C GLU A 26 59.03 -11.66 15.09
N VAL A 27 58.78 -10.42 15.53
CA VAL A 27 59.73 -9.61 16.33
C VAL A 27 58.96 -8.73 17.34
N GLN A 28 59.39 -8.78 18.59
CA GLN A 28 59.11 -7.87 19.73
C GLN A 28 60.37 -7.91 20.66
N PRO A 29 60.52 -7.12 21.75
CA PRO A 29 59.56 -6.23 22.43
C PRO A 29 60.11 -4.79 22.72
N GLY A 30 59.41 -4.00 23.55
CA GLY A 30 59.96 -2.74 24.12
C GLY A 30 58.95 -1.90 24.92
N PHE A 31 59.05 -1.91 26.26
CA PHE A 31 58.19 -1.16 27.20
C PHE A 31 58.45 0.36 27.20
N HIS A 32 57.43 1.20 27.46
CA HIS A 32 57.28 1.96 28.72
C HIS A 32 56.01 2.86 28.80
N LEU A 33 55.64 3.20 30.03
CA LEU A 33 54.60 4.16 30.48
C LEU A 33 55.25 5.11 31.53
N PRO A 34 54.59 6.20 32.03
CA PRO A 34 53.35 6.88 31.60
C PRO A 34 53.56 8.41 31.38
N GLY A 35 52.49 9.18 31.14
CA GLY A 35 52.57 10.67 31.17
C GLY A 35 51.22 11.38 31.00
N SER A 36 50.70 12.00 32.06
CA SER A 36 49.50 12.85 32.06
C SER A 36 49.87 14.33 31.98
N ILE A 37 49.06 15.18 31.30
CA ILE A 37 48.73 16.56 31.72
C ILE A 37 47.70 17.20 30.77
N SER A 38 46.83 18.03 31.34
CA SER A 38 45.98 19.06 30.71
C SER A 38 46.16 20.33 31.56
N PRO A 39 45.70 21.56 31.21
CA PRO A 39 44.63 21.91 30.26
C PRO A 39 44.93 23.23 29.48
N GLN A 40 43.90 24.09 29.30
CA GLN A 40 43.90 25.47 28.77
C GLN A 40 44.06 25.60 27.24
N SER A 41 43.05 25.95 26.43
CA SER A 41 42.06 27.05 26.44
C SER A 41 42.54 28.37 25.81
N ARG A 42 41.90 28.77 24.71
CA ARG A 42 41.57 30.18 24.36
C ARG A 42 40.58 30.22 23.20
N SER A 43 39.56 31.07 23.33
CA SER A 43 38.65 31.42 22.22
C SER A 43 39.23 32.57 21.41
N ALA A 44 39.04 32.55 20.10
CA ALA A 44 39.13 33.74 19.25
C ALA A 44 38.15 33.61 18.07
N HIS A 45 37.27 34.58 17.90
CA HIS A 45 36.57 34.81 16.63
C HIS A 45 37.51 35.48 15.63
N ILE A 46 37.27 35.31 14.32
CA ILE A 46 37.10 36.38 13.30
C ILE A 46 37.10 35.77 11.87
N LYS A 47 36.20 36.26 11.01
CA LYS A 47 36.14 36.11 9.54
C LYS A 47 36.62 37.45 8.91
N PRO A 48 37.07 37.60 7.62
CA PRO A 48 36.51 36.96 6.41
C PRO A 48 37.53 36.72 5.24
N GLY A 49 37.04 36.56 3.99
CA GLY A 49 37.82 36.42 2.74
C GLY A 49 37.77 34.98 2.17
N LEU A 50 37.04 34.58 1.11
CA LEU A 50 36.65 35.13 -0.22
C LEU A 50 37.72 34.90 -1.32
N LEU A 51 37.27 34.46 -2.51
CA LEU A 51 37.98 33.87 -3.68
C LEU A 51 37.97 32.31 -3.73
N SER A 52 37.85 31.61 -4.87
CA SER A 52 37.25 31.89 -6.21
C SER A 52 37.22 30.60 -7.05
N GLY A 53 36.31 30.48 -8.04
CA GLY A 53 36.17 29.31 -8.96
C GLY A 53 34.78 28.65 -8.85
N VAL A 54 33.89 28.65 -9.87
CA VAL A 54 33.98 28.09 -11.24
C VAL A 54 34.16 26.55 -11.15
N GLN A 55 33.23 25.70 -11.61
CA GLN A 55 32.52 25.71 -12.91
C GLN A 55 31.11 25.04 -12.87
N ARG A 56 30.46 24.88 -14.03
CA ARG A 56 29.13 24.22 -14.22
C ARG A 56 29.25 22.69 -14.39
N SER A 57 28.20 21.94 -14.06
CA SER A 57 27.44 21.05 -14.99
C SER A 57 26.56 20.01 -14.23
N THR A 58 25.90 19.10 -14.95
CA THR A 58 24.70 18.35 -14.50
C THR A 58 24.78 16.83 -14.72
N CYS A 59 23.97 16.10 -13.92
CA CYS A 59 23.35 14.78 -14.18
C CYS A 59 24.06 13.44 -13.77
N PRO A 60 23.28 12.35 -13.58
CA PRO A 60 23.66 11.05 -12.94
C PRO A 60 23.98 9.95 -14.01
N PRO A 61 24.04 8.58 -13.81
CA PRO A 61 23.49 7.74 -12.70
C PRO A 61 24.19 6.38 -12.33
N LYS A 62 23.50 5.61 -11.46
CA LYS A 62 23.52 4.13 -11.20
C LYS A 62 24.52 3.53 -10.18
N GLY A 63 23.97 2.65 -9.30
CA GLY A 63 24.69 1.72 -8.42
C GLY A 63 23.76 0.97 -7.44
N ARG A 64 23.76 -0.38 -7.44
CA ARG A 64 23.02 -1.33 -6.58
C ARG A 64 23.83 -2.66 -6.53
N PRO A 65 23.51 -3.66 -5.70
CA PRO A 65 23.14 -3.65 -4.26
C PRO A 65 23.86 -4.79 -3.46
N LEU A 66 23.71 -4.83 -2.12
CA LEU A 66 23.86 -6.02 -1.25
C LEU A 66 22.98 -5.76 0.01
N SER A 67 21.80 -6.37 0.18
CA SER A 67 21.51 -7.73 0.69
C SER A 67 21.66 -7.89 2.21
N TYR A 68 20.54 -8.08 2.92
CA TYR A 68 20.51 -8.76 4.22
C TYR A 68 19.24 -9.61 4.32
N CYS A 69 19.41 -10.86 4.75
CA CYS A 69 18.33 -11.77 5.11
C CYS A 69 18.35 -12.00 6.62
N CYS A 70 17.19 -12.22 7.23
CA CYS A 70 17.09 -12.95 8.49
C CYS A 70 15.74 -13.67 8.59
N CYS A 71 15.80 -14.97 8.84
CA CYS A 71 14.65 -15.80 9.21
C CYS A 71 14.88 -16.31 10.63
N ARG A 72 13.81 -16.49 11.43
CA ARG A 72 13.72 -17.63 12.34
C ARG A 72 12.29 -17.92 12.77
N CYS A 73 12.03 -19.20 13.03
CA CYS A 73 10.80 -19.75 13.59
C CYS A 73 11.12 -20.52 14.88
N CYS A 74 10.11 -20.68 15.73
CA CYS A 74 9.99 -21.61 16.86
C CYS A 74 8.47 -21.78 17.10
N CYS A 75 7.89 -22.91 17.54
CA CYS A 75 8.43 -24.16 18.11
C CYS A 75 7.77 -25.42 17.48
N SER A 76 8.24 -26.60 17.90
CA SER A 76 7.62 -27.94 17.77
C SER A 76 7.06 -28.36 19.18
N PRO A 77 6.61 -29.61 19.49
CA PRO A 77 6.39 -30.82 18.67
C PRO A 77 5.09 -31.62 18.95
N TYR A 78 4.70 -32.55 18.04
CA TYR A 78 4.38 -33.98 18.34
C TYR A 78 4.01 -34.79 17.06
N GLN A 79 4.11 -36.13 17.13
CA GLN A 79 3.77 -37.13 16.09
C GLN A 79 3.63 -38.53 16.76
N PRO A 80 3.14 -39.60 16.09
CA PRO A 80 2.42 -39.73 14.82
C PRO A 80 1.09 -40.55 14.94
N GLN A 81 0.53 -41.05 13.83
CA GLN A 81 -0.72 -41.84 13.71
C GLN A 81 -0.52 -43.36 13.68
N VAL A 82 -1.61 -44.14 13.84
CA VAL A 82 -1.83 -45.44 13.16
C VAL A 82 -3.28 -45.54 12.61
N SER A 83 -3.44 -46.29 11.51
CA SER A 83 -4.54 -46.41 10.53
C SER A 83 -5.92 -46.94 10.96
N GLY A 84 -6.92 -46.86 10.06
CA GLY A 84 -8.18 -47.64 10.12
C GLY A 84 -9.30 -47.25 9.12
N ARG A 85 -9.63 -48.12 8.16
CA ARG A 85 -10.86 -48.15 7.32
C ARG A 85 -11.09 -49.61 6.86
N PRO A 86 -12.33 -50.12 6.70
CA PRO A 86 -13.22 -49.67 5.60
C PRO A 86 -14.76 -49.64 5.90
N LEU A 87 -15.51 -49.47 4.80
CA LEU A 87 -16.97 -49.39 4.52
C LEU A 87 -17.83 -50.62 4.98
N PRO A 88 -19.18 -50.66 4.75
CA PRO A 88 -20.26 -49.64 4.90
C PRO A 88 -21.58 -50.22 5.51
N THR A 89 -22.67 -49.43 5.71
CA THR A 89 -24.08 -49.71 5.26
C THR A 89 -25.21 -48.81 5.84
N ARG A 90 -26.31 -48.68 5.05
CA ARG A 90 -27.76 -48.49 5.35
C ARG A 90 -28.34 -47.34 6.25
N ALA A 91 -29.01 -46.40 5.56
CA ALA A 91 -30.48 -46.18 5.54
C ALA A 91 -31.30 -45.60 6.75
N GLY A 92 -31.56 -44.28 6.70
CA GLY A 92 -32.87 -43.61 6.95
C GLY A 92 -33.53 -43.64 8.36
N PRO A 93 -34.71 -43.02 8.55
CA PRO A 93 -35.51 -42.15 7.64
C PRO A 93 -35.85 -40.76 8.25
N ALA A 94 -36.77 -40.03 7.62
CA ALA A 94 -37.53 -38.87 8.15
C ALA A 94 -39.06 -39.20 8.05
N PRO A 95 -40.06 -38.34 8.38
CA PRO A 95 -40.05 -36.96 8.88
C PRO A 95 -40.81 -36.87 10.25
N PRO A 96 -41.92 -36.13 10.54
CA PRO A 96 -42.95 -35.49 9.69
C PRO A 96 -43.03 -33.94 9.78
N ARG A 97 -43.93 -33.34 8.99
CA ARG A 97 -44.33 -31.92 9.08
C ARG A 97 -45.52 -31.76 10.03
N GLY A 98 -45.62 -30.60 10.69
CA GLY A 98 -46.86 -30.11 11.31
C GLY A 98 -47.07 -28.65 10.91
N ALA A 99 -48.29 -28.25 10.54
CA ALA A 99 -48.59 -26.92 10.03
C ALA A 99 -49.84 -26.32 10.68
N GLN A 100 -49.75 -25.07 11.12
CA GLN A 100 -50.85 -24.11 11.24
C GLN A 100 -50.28 -22.72 11.58
N GLY A 101 -50.84 -21.68 10.93
CA GLY A 101 -50.87 -20.32 11.45
C GLY A 101 -52.36 -19.92 11.63
N PRO A 102 -52.73 -18.62 11.65
CA PRO A 102 -51.89 -17.42 11.52
C PRO A 102 -52.09 -16.40 12.68
N THR A 103 -51.31 -15.31 12.71
CA THR A 103 -51.79 -13.90 12.60
C THR A 103 -50.68 -12.85 12.81
N THR A 104 -50.73 -11.78 12.00
CA THR A 104 -50.28 -10.39 12.28
C THR A 104 -48.98 -10.10 13.04
N SER A 105 -47.93 -9.78 12.29
CA SER A 105 -47.22 -8.48 12.39
C SER A 105 -46.27 -8.31 11.22
N LEU A 106 -46.48 -7.29 10.38
CA LEU A 106 -45.67 -7.04 9.18
C LEU A 106 -44.77 -5.81 9.39
N THR A 107 -43.72 -6.00 10.19
CA THR A 107 -42.63 -5.02 10.32
C THR A 107 -41.87 -4.94 9.00
N VAL A 108 -41.87 -3.78 8.36
CA VAL A 108 -41.09 -3.53 7.13
C VAL A 108 -39.60 -3.47 7.51
N LEU A 109 -38.88 -4.56 7.25
CA LEU A 109 -37.43 -4.52 7.18
C LEU A 109 -37.03 -3.88 5.84
N PRO A 110 -36.19 -2.82 5.83
CA PRO A 110 -35.61 -2.34 4.58
C PRO A 110 -34.72 -3.44 4.00
N HIS A 111 -34.77 -3.62 2.68
CA HIS A 111 -33.79 -4.46 2.00
C HIS A 111 -32.40 -3.82 2.19
N PRO A 112 -31.36 -4.59 2.52
CA PRO A 112 -30.00 -4.12 2.32
C PRO A 112 -29.83 -3.77 0.84
N LEU A 113 -29.36 -2.56 0.56
CA LEU A 113 -28.77 -2.27 -0.75
C LEU A 113 -27.60 -3.25 -0.95
N ALA A 114 -27.48 -3.80 -2.15
CA ALA A 114 -26.40 -4.72 -2.50
C ALA A 114 -25.08 -3.95 -2.70
N GLY A 115 -24.54 -3.39 -1.60
CA GLY A 115 -23.13 -3.00 -1.54
C GLY A 115 -22.26 -4.25 -1.51
N SER A 116 -21.21 -4.26 -2.31
CA SER A 116 -20.18 -5.31 -2.28
C SER A 116 -19.50 -5.34 -0.90
N ASP A 117 -19.08 -6.54 -0.47
CA ASP A 117 -18.44 -6.71 0.85
C ASP A 117 -17.20 -5.80 0.98
N PRO A 118 -17.01 -5.12 2.13
CA PRO A 118 -15.99 -4.09 2.28
C PRO A 118 -14.57 -4.67 2.16
N VAL A 119 -13.88 -4.29 1.08
CA VAL A 119 -12.53 -4.76 0.78
C VAL A 119 -11.45 -3.90 1.45
N LEU A 120 -10.28 -4.50 1.64
CA LEU A 120 -9.02 -3.79 1.85
C LEU A 120 -8.45 -3.41 0.48
N CYS A 121 -8.15 -2.13 0.26
CA CYS A 121 -7.67 -1.61 -1.01
C CYS A 121 -6.20 -1.22 -0.95
N PHE A 122 -5.44 -1.44 -2.04
CA PHE A 122 -3.99 -1.31 -2.09
C PHE A 122 -3.53 -0.71 -3.43
N THR A 123 -2.45 0.07 -3.42
CA THR A 123 -1.95 0.76 -4.62
C THR A 123 -1.30 -0.14 -5.67
N GLN A 124 -0.84 -1.35 -5.31
CA GLN A 124 -0.07 -2.21 -6.20
C GLN A 124 -0.28 -3.71 -5.96
N TYR A 125 -0.32 -4.49 -7.03
CA TYR A 125 -0.19 -5.96 -7.02
C TYR A 125 1.25 -6.40 -7.35
N GLU A 126 1.90 -7.19 -6.50
CA GLU A 126 3.22 -7.77 -6.78
C GLU A 126 3.10 -9.14 -7.46
N GLU A 127 3.26 -9.17 -8.80
CA GLU A 127 3.09 -10.38 -9.61
C GLU A 127 4.01 -11.55 -9.25
N SER A 128 5.21 -11.27 -8.73
CA SER A 128 6.21 -12.28 -8.38
C SER A 128 5.95 -12.96 -7.03
N SER A 129 5.13 -12.36 -6.16
CA SER A 129 4.85 -12.87 -4.81
C SER A 129 3.36 -13.14 -4.54
N GLY A 130 2.47 -12.63 -5.41
CA GLY A 130 1.02 -12.73 -5.24
C GLY A 130 0.48 -11.90 -4.07
N LYS A 131 1.15 -10.79 -3.75
CA LYS A 131 0.84 -9.95 -2.57
C LYS A 131 0.50 -8.52 -2.94
N CYS A 132 -0.39 -7.94 -2.15
CA CYS A 132 -0.76 -6.53 -2.22
C CYS A 132 0.33 -5.67 -1.55
N LYS A 133 0.57 -4.47 -2.09
CA LYS A 133 1.51 -3.48 -1.53
C LYS A 133 0.87 -2.09 -1.50
N GLY A 134 1.24 -1.31 -0.48
CA GLY A 134 0.73 0.05 -0.26
C GLY A 134 -0.76 0.06 0.08
N LEU A 135 -1.12 -0.40 1.29
CA LEU A 135 -2.50 -0.34 1.78
C LEU A 135 -3.01 1.11 1.76
N LEU A 136 -4.11 1.35 1.04
CA LEU A 136 -4.83 2.63 0.98
C LEU A 136 -5.81 2.77 2.14
N GLY A 137 -6.51 1.69 2.47
CA GLY A 137 -7.53 1.65 3.50
C GLY A 137 -8.40 0.40 3.42
N GLY A 138 -9.46 0.35 4.21
CA GLY A 138 -10.50 -0.67 4.16
C GLY A 138 -11.87 -0.07 4.44
N GLY A 139 -12.94 -0.80 4.11
CA GLY A 139 -14.31 -0.25 4.16
C GLY A 139 -14.71 0.48 2.88
N VAL A 140 -13.99 0.24 1.78
CA VAL A 140 -14.29 0.73 0.43
C VAL A 140 -15.04 -0.38 -0.32
N SER A 141 -15.96 -0.03 -1.23
CA SER A 141 -16.60 -1.03 -2.10
C SER A 141 -15.57 -1.65 -3.05
N LEU A 142 -15.86 -2.84 -3.56
CA LEU A 142 -14.98 -3.54 -4.50
C LEU A 142 -14.91 -2.75 -5.83
N GLU A 143 -16.05 -2.23 -6.29
CA GLU A 143 -16.15 -1.36 -7.46
C GLU A 143 -15.31 -0.08 -7.32
N ASP A 144 -15.41 0.63 -6.19
CA ASP A 144 -14.68 1.88 -5.95
C ASP A 144 -13.16 1.66 -5.84
N CYS A 145 -12.75 0.56 -5.21
CA CYS A 145 -11.32 0.21 -5.11
C CYS A 145 -10.71 -0.05 -6.51
N CYS A 146 -11.47 -0.70 -7.39
CA CYS A 146 -11.02 -1.09 -8.72
C CYS A 146 -11.34 -0.09 -9.83
N LEU A 147 -11.62 1.18 -9.48
CA LEU A 147 -11.62 2.32 -10.42
C LEU A 147 -10.23 2.57 -11.07
N ASN A 148 -9.15 1.98 -10.53
CA ASN A 148 -7.82 1.98 -11.13
C ASN A 148 -7.31 0.54 -11.34
N ALA A 149 -6.94 0.21 -12.58
CA ALA A 149 -6.50 -1.14 -12.96
C ALA A 149 -5.13 -1.58 -12.40
N ASP A 150 -4.30 -0.63 -11.96
CA ASP A 150 -3.00 -0.90 -11.31
C ASP A 150 -3.16 -1.31 -9.83
N TYR A 151 -4.33 -1.05 -9.23
CA TYR A 151 -4.60 -1.31 -7.82
C TYR A 151 -4.89 -2.80 -7.56
N ALA A 152 -4.93 -3.15 -6.27
CA ALA A 152 -5.24 -4.49 -5.81
C ALA A 152 -6.16 -4.44 -4.59
N PHE A 153 -6.94 -5.49 -4.40
CA PHE A 153 -7.88 -5.60 -3.29
C PHE A 153 -7.77 -6.95 -2.57
N GLN A 154 -8.32 -7.01 -1.37
CA GLN A 154 -8.44 -8.21 -0.57
C GLN A 154 -9.78 -8.19 0.19
N GLU A 155 -10.59 -9.22 -0.01
CA GLU A 155 -11.85 -9.44 0.72
C GLU A 155 -11.57 -9.75 2.21
N THR A 156 -12.45 -9.33 3.12
CA THR A 156 -12.29 -9.56 4.56
C THR A 156 -12.33 -11.06 4.94
N SER A 157 -12.99 -11.88 4.12
CA SER A 157 -13.08 -13.33 4.22
C SER A 157 -11.79 -14.05 3.78
N SER A 158 -10.97 -13.42 2.95
CA SER A 158 -9.91 -14.07 2.19
C SER A 158 -8.52 -13.54 2.57
N LYS A 159 -7.54 -14.44 2.66
CA LYS A 159 -6.11 -14.05 2.82
C LYS A 159 -5.40 -13.86 1.48
N PHE A 160 -6.15 -13.76 0.38
CA PHE A 160 -5.61 -13.63 -0.97
C PHE A 160 -5.83 -12.23 -1.55
N CYS A 161 -4.78 -11.71 -2.18
CA CYS A 161 -4.77 -10.42 -2.86
C CYS A 161 -5.11 -10.60 -4.36
N MET A 162 -6.01 -9.77 -4.90
CA MET A 162 -6.44 -9.83 -6.29
C MET A 162 -6.19 -8.48 -7.00
N PRO A 163 -5.63 -8.45 -8.22
CA PRO A 163 -5.43 -7.22 -8.97
C PRO A 163 -6.75 -6.73 -9.60
N CYS A 164 -6.93 -5.41 -9.69
CA CYS A 164 -8.11 -4.74 -10.25
C CYS A 164 -8.18 -4.76 -11.79
N ARG A 165 -7.80 -5.88 -12.42
CA ARG A 165 -7.72 -6.05 -13.88
C ARG A 165 -8.45 -7.32 -14.34
N PRO A 166 -8.73 -7.47 -15.65
CA PRO A 166 -9.41 -8.65 -16.17
C PRO A 166 -8.71 -9.97 -15.80
N PRO A 167 -9.45 -11.09 -15.72
CA PRO A 167 -8.91 -12.36 -15.21
C PRO A 167 -7.85 -12.94 -16.13
N GLN A 168 -6.66 -13.17 -15.60
CA GLN A 168 -5.58 -13.83 -16.32
C GLN A 168 -4.77 -14.77 -15.41
N TRP A 169 -4.09 -15.72 -16.02
CA TRP A 169 -3.14 -16.58 -15.32
C TRP A 169 -1.97 -15.75 -14.77
N SER A 170 -1.65 -15.93 -13.50
CA SER A 170 -0.43 -15.39 -12.90
C SER A 170 0.83 -15.96 -13.60
N PRO A 171 2.00 -15.31 -13.44
CA PRO A 171 3.26 -15.99 -13.63
C PRO A 171 3.31 -17.31 -12.86
N TRP A 172 4.07 -18.27 -13.39
CA TRP A 172 4.38 -19.50 -12.67
C TRP A 172 5.29 -19.18 -11.46
N SER A 173 5.05 -19.84 -10.34
CA SER A 173 5.98 -19.83 -9.22
C SER A 173 7.34 -20.38 -9.63
N ALA A 174 8.37 -20.07 -8.82
CA ALA A 174 9.58 -20.88 -8.80
C ALA A 174 9.23 -22.37 -8.61
N TRP A 175 10.08 -23.25 -9.13
CA TRP A 175 10.01 -24.68 -8.83
C TRP A 175 10.29 -24.91 -7.35
N ALA A 176 9.52 -25.79 -6.72
CA ALA A 176 9.88 -26.38 -5.44
C ALA A 176 11.17 -27.23 -5.59
N PRO A 177 11.92 -27.48 -4.50
CA PRO A 177 13.00 -28.46 -4.52
C PRO A 177 12.53 -29.83 -5.04
N CYS A 178 13.42 -30.55 -5.71
CA CYS A 178 13.15 -31.91 -6.19
C CYS A 178 12.69 -32.83 -5.06
N SER A 179 11.75 -33.73 -5.37
CA SER A 179 11.21 -34.73 -4.44
C SER A 179 12.26 -35.68 -3.86
N VAL A 180 13.42 -35.80 -4.50
CA VAL A 180 14.61 -36.55 -4.06
C VAL A 180 15.88 -35.74 -4.35
N THR A 181 16.94 -36.02 -3.60
CA THR A 181 18.25 -35.35 -3.74
C THR A 181 19.23 -36.07 -4.67
N CYS A 182 18.85 -37.22 -5.21
CA CYS A 182 19.65 -38.08 -6.09
C CYS A 182 18.73 -38.83 -7.06
N THR A 183 19.23 -39.16 -8.26
CA THR A 183 18.47 -39.76 -9.37
C THR A 183 17.31 -38.89 -9.89
N GLU A 184 16.40 -39.46 -10.70
CA GLU A 184 15.24 -38.75 -11.24
C GLU A 184 14.24 -38.41 -10.14
N GLY A 185 14.14 -37.11 -9.81
CA GLY A 185 13.09 -36.55 -8.99
C GLY A 185 12.02 -35.86 -9.82
N SER A 186 10.97 -35.42 -9.14
CA SER A 186 10.00 -34.48 -9.68
C SER A 186 10.01 -33.19 -8.87
N GLN A 187 9.95 -32.07 -9.57
CA GLN A 187 9.75 -30.74 -9.00
C GLN A 187 8.39 -30.22 -9.44
N LEU A 188 7.73 -29.50 -8.53
CA LEU A 188 6.39 -28.98 -8.74
C LEU A 188 6.37 -27.46 -8.69
N ARG A 189 5.51 -26.84 -9.50
CA ARG A 189 5.21 -25.40 -9.45
C ARG A 189 3.73 -25.15 -9.68
N HIS A 190 3.28 -23.94 -9.40
CA HIS A 190 1.88 -23.54 -9.53
C HIS A 190 1.72 -22.13 -10.08
N ARG A 191 0.56 -21.87 -10.67
CA ARG A 191 0.05 -20.54 -11.00
C ARG A 191 -1.43 -20.44 -10.63
N ARG A 192 -1.94 -19.22 -10.50
CA ARG A 192 -3.32 -18.94 -10.08
C ARG A 192 -4.06 -18.11 -11.13
N CYS A 193 -5.35 -18.35 -11.31
CA CYS A 193 -6.22 -17.41 -12.02
C CYS A 193 -6.46 -16.15 -11.15
N VAL A 194 -6.04 -14.97 -11.61
CA VAL A 194 -6.08 -13.71 -10.83
C VAL A 194 -6.67 -12.55 -11.64
N GLY A 195 -7.54 -11.77 -11.01
CA GLY A 195 -8.23 -10.62 -11.59
C GLY A 195 -9.65 -10.50 -11.06
N TRP A 196 -10.44 -9.63 -11.70
CA TRP A 196 -11.84 -9.36 -11.37
C TRP A 196 -12.69 -9.22 -12.64
N GLY A 197 -14.01 -9.29 -12.52
CA GLY A 197 -14.95 -9.02 -13.61
C GLY A 197 -15.15 -10.15 -14.64
N GLY A 198 -14.84 -11.41 -14.30
CA GLY A 198 -15.10 -12.54 -15.20
C GLY A 198 -14.44 -13.85 -14.76
N GLN A 199 -14.13 -14.71 -15.73
CA GLN A 199 -13.40 -15.98 -15.58
C GLN A 199 -12.10 -15.93 -16.37
N CYS A 200 -11.09 -16.74 -16.00
CA CYS A 200 -9.92 -16.91 -16.85
C CYS A 200 -10.28 -17.67 -18.15
N PRO A 201 -9.43 -17.59 -19.21
CA PRO A 201 -9.57 -18.44 -20.38
C PRO A 201 -9.77 -19.92 -19.99
N GLU A 202 -10.60 -20.64 -20.75
CA GLU A 202 -11.12 -21.98 -20.43
C GLU A 202 -12.21 -22.02 -19.33
N ASN A 203 -12.88 -20.88 -19.06
CA ASN A 203 -13.98 -20.73 -18.09
C ASN A 203 -13.60 -21.10 -16.64
N VAL A 204 -12.35 -20.86 -16.27
CA VAL A 204 -11.79 -21.25 -14.96
C VAL A 204 -12.13 -20.21 -13.89
N GLU A 205 -12.63 -20.68 -12.75
CA GLU A 205 -13.00 -19.86 -11.59
C GLU A 205 -11.81 -19.07 -11.01
N LEU A 206 -12.08 -17.85 -10.54
CA LEU A 206 -11.09 -16.98 -9.90
C LEU A 206 -10.46 -17.68 -8.67
N GLY A 207 -9.15 -17.52 -8.50
CA GLY A 207 -8.40 -18.15 -7.41
C GLY A 207 -7.97 -19.60 -7.64
N THR A 208 -8.49 -20.28 -8.68
CA THR A 208 -8.10 -21.66 -9.05
C THR A 208 -6.60 -21.80 -9.25
N LEU A 209 -6.02 -22.87 -8.71
CA LEU A 209 -4.61 -23.23 -8.86
C LEU A 209 -4.42 -24.25 -9.99
N GLN A 210 -3.58 -23.91 -10.96
CA GLN A 210 -3.05 -24.86 -11.93
C GLN A 210 -1.64 -25.27 -11.49
N TRP A 211 -1.41 -26.59 -11.44
CA TRP A 211 -0.13 -27.18 -11.08
C TRP A 211 0.61 -27.66 -12.34
N GLN A 212 1.93 -27.62 -12.31
CA GLN A 212 2.79 -28.28 -13.29
C GLN A 212 3.86 -29.09 -12.55
N LEU A 213 4.04 -30.33 -13.00
CA LEU A 213 5.11 -31.21 -12.58
C LEU A 213 6.17 -31.26 -13.69
N GLN A 214 7.45 -31.30 -13.32
CA GLN A 214 8.55 -31.54 -14.26
C GLN A 214 9.54 -32.50 -13.62
N ALA A 215 10.10 -33.42 -14.41
CA ALA A 215 11.26 -34.20 -14.00
C ALA A 215 12.45 -33.26 -13.71
N CYS A 216 13.26 -33.62 -12.71
CA CYS A 216 14.53 -32.99 -12.42
C CYS A 216 15.55 -34.05 -12.01
N GLU A 217 16.75 -33.97 -12.59
CA GLU A 217 17.84 -34.91 -12.36
C GLU A 217 18.88 -34.26 -11.44
N ASN A 218 19.18 -34.89 -10.31
CA ASN A 218 20.31 -34.54 -9.44
C ASN A 218 21.21 -35.78 -9.28
N GLN A 219 22.51 -35.55 -9.04
CA GLN A 219 23.64 -36.48 -9.01
C GLN A 219 23.37 -37.99 -9.27
N PRO A 220 24.14 -38.63 -10.17
CA PRO A 220 23.80 -39.92 -10.82
C PRO A 220 23.84 -41.18 -9.93
N CYS A 221 23.85 -41.03 -8.61
CA CYS A 221 23.71 -42.13 -7.66
C CYS A 221 23.21 -41.64 -6.29
N CYS A 222 22.44 -42.49 -5.61
CA CYS A 222 22.13 -42.34 -4.19
C CYS A 222 23.17 -43.07 -3.33
N PRO A 223 23.38 -42.66 -2.05
CA PRO A 223 24.38 -43.29 -1.18
C PRO A 223 24.01 -44.74 -0.83
N GLU A 224 24.94 -45.67 -1.08
CA GLU A 224 24.83 -47.09 -0.73
C GLU A 224 25.60 -47.34 0.58
N MET A 225 24.90 -47.81 1.61
CA MET A 225 25.48 -48.04 2.95
C MET A 225 26.41 -49.24 2.96
N GLY A 226 27.58 -49.10 3.59
CA GLY A 226 28.58 -50.16 3.67
C GLY A 226 28.30 -51.19 4.75
N GLY A 227 28.98 -52.33 4.64
CA GLY A 227 29.00 -53.38 5.67
C GLY A 227 30.37 -53.50 6.33
N TRP A 228 30.37 -53.95 7.59
CA TRP A 228 31.60 -54.14 8.36
C TRP A 228 32.28 -55.46 8.05
N SER A 229 33.62 -55.48 8.11
CA SER A 229 34.39 -56.71 8.24
C SER A 229 34.18 -57.43 9.58
N SER A 230 34.59 -58.70 9.59
CA SER A 230 34.84 -59.48 10.81
C SER A 230 35.76 -58.73 11.78
N TRP A 231 35.40 -58.69 13.06
CA TRP A 231 36.24 -58.11 14.13
C TRP A 231 37.66 -58.71 14.15
N GLY A 232 38.65 -57.86 14.42
CA GLY A 232 40.02 -58.29 14.76
C GLY A 232 40.14 -58.86 16.19
N PRO A 233 41.35 -59.29 16.60
CA PRO A 233 41.59 -59.82 17.93
C PRO A 233 41.41 -58.75 19.04
N TRP A 234 41.12 -59.21 20.25
CA TRP A 234 41.06 -58.38 21.44
C TRP A 234 42.47 -57.95 21.91
N ALA A 235 42.60 -56.69 22.33
CA ALA A 235 43.75 -56.19 23.07
C ALA A 235 43.92 -56.86 24.45
N PRO A 236 45.09 -56.74 25.12
CA PRO A 236 45.22 -57.07 26.54
C PRO A 236 44.30 -56.21 27.44
N CYS A 237 44.05 -56.68 28.66
CA CYS A 237 43.17 -56.02 29.63
C CYS A 237 43.75 -54.67 30.10
N SER A 238 42.92 -53.63 30.22
CA SER A 238 43.37 -52.26 30.54
C SER A 238 43.75 -52.00 32.01
N ALA A 239 43.52 -52.95 32.92
CA ALA A 239 43.80 -52.81 34.35
C ALA A 239 44.34 -54.10 34.97
N THR A 240 45.04 -53.95 36.10
CA THR A 240 45.68 -55.04 36.86
C THR A 240 45.05 -55.31 38.24
N CYS A 241 44.00 -54.57 38.60
CA CYS A 241 43.11 -54.86 39.73
C CYS A 241 41.65 -54.52 39.36
N SER A 242 40.70 -55.11 40.07
CA SER A 242 39.25 -55.07 39.79
C SER A 242 38.93 -55.47 38.33
N ARG A 243 38.11 -54.70 37.60
CA ARG A 243 37.86 -54.94 36.18
C ARG A 243 38.63 -53.93 35.34
N GLY A 244 39.35 -54.44 34.36
CA GLY A 244 39.71 -53.68 33.17
C GLY A 244 38.72 -53.96 32.05
N THR A 245 39.01 -53.38 30.89
CA THR A 245 38.24 -53.57 29.66
C THR A 245 39.24 -53.81 28.52
N ARG A 246 38.96 -54.77 27.65
CA ARG A 246 39.73 -55.01 26.42
C ARG A 246 38.95 -54.56 25.19
N THR A 247 39.65 -54.13 24.14
CA THR A 247 39.02 -53.56 22.93
C THR A 247 39.43 -54.29 21.65
N ARG A 248 38.51 -54.39 20.67
CA ARG A 248 38.79 -54.86 19.30
C ARG A 248 38.18 -53.90 18.27
N ARG A 249 38.62 -53.98 17.01
CA ARG A 249 38.18 -53.10 15.91
C ARG A 249 37.75 -53.89 14.67
N ARG A 250 36.93 -53.27 13.82
CA ARG A 250 36.52 -53.74 12.48
C ARG A 250 36.57 -52.59 11.47
N ALA A 251 36.70 -52.89 10.19
CA ALA A 251 36.75 -51.89 9.11
C ALA A 251 35.44 -51.87 8.30
N CYS A 252 35.19 -50.77 7.59
CA CYS A 252 33.99 -50.55 6.78
C CYS A 252 34.27 -50.90 5.31
N ASP A 253 34.52 -52.19 5.05
CA ASP A 253 35.09 -52.71 3.80
C ASP A 253 34.28 -53.86 3.15
N ARG A 254 33.18 -54.33 3.75
CA ARG A 254 32.45 -55.55 3.29
C ARG A 254 30.92 -55.39 3.27
N PRO A 255 30.33 -54.75 2.23
CA PRO A 255 30.99 -54.04 1.14
C PRO A 255 31.43 -52.63 1.55
N THR A 256 32.41 -52.07 0.85
CA THR A 256 32.80 -50.65 0.95
C THR A 256 31.63 -49.74 0.52
N PRO A 257 31.30 -48.66 1.26
CA PRO A 257 30.22 -47.75 0.87
C PRO A 257 30.45 -47.09 -0.50
N LYS A 258 29.37 -46.73 -1.20
CA LYS A 258 29.42 -46.00 -2.47
C LYS A 258 28.59 -44.71 -2.41
N CYS A 259 28.97 -43.74 -3.25
CA CYS A 259 28.29 -42.45 -3.40
C CYS A 259 27.94 -41.72 -2.09
N GLY A 260 28.84 -41.77 -1.09
CA GLY A 260 28.71 -41.04 0.18
C GLY A 260 28.00 -41.77 1.31
N GLY A 261 27.68 -43.06 1.16
CA GLY A 261 27.19 -43.89 2.26
C GLY A 261 28.24 -44.12 3.37
N HIS A 262 27.81 -44.66 4.51
CA HIS A 262 28.65 -45.07 5.62
C HIS A 262 28.22 -46.45 6.16
N CYS A 263 29.01 -47.07 7.04
CA CYS A 263 28.56 -48.24 7.79
C CYS A 263 27.75 -47.81 9.04
N PRO A 264 26.66 -48.50 9.41
CA PRO A 264 25.92 -48.22 10.65
C PRO A 264 26.49 -48.99 11.86
N GLY A 265 26.56 -48.34 13.03
CA GLY A 265 27.09 -48.90 14.28
C GLY A 265 28.59 -48.61 14.50
N GLU A 266 29.15 -49.09 15.61
CA GLU A 266 30.51 -48.71 16.02
C GLU A 266 31.64 -49.51 15.32
N ALA A 267 32.76 -48.85 15.07
CA ALA A 267 33.98 -49.44 14.49
C ALA A 267 34.88 -50.13 15.54
N GLN A 268 34.60 -49.91 16.83
CA GLN A 268 35.34 -50.45 17.97
C GLN A 268 34.34 -51.10 18.95
N GLU A 269 34.71 -52.23 19.53
CA GLU A 269 33.97 -52.92 20.60
C GLU A 269 34.85 -53.03 21.84
N SER A 270 34.22 -53.13 23.00
CA SER A 270 34.86 -53.16 24.32
C SER A 270 34.15 -54.17 25.21
N GLU A 271 34.87 -55.13 25.80
CA GLU A 271 34.33 -56.09 26.77
C GLU A 271 35.18 -56.12 28.05
N ASP A 272 34.54 -56.40 29.18
CA ASP A 272 35.20 -56.36 30.49
C ASP A 272 36.05 -57.61 30.75
N CYS A 273 37.11 -57.43 31.54
CA CYS A 273 38.04 -58.47 31.98
C CYS A 273 38.33 -58.30 33.47
N ASP A 274 37.99 -59.33 34.27
CA ASP A 274 38.05 -59.29 35.74
C ASP A 274 39.38 -59.87 36.25
N THR A 275 39.97 -59.21 37.24
CA THR A 275 41.28 -59.55 37.86
C THR A 275 41.18 -59.86 39.35
N GLN A 276 39.95 -60.00 39.88
CA GLN A 276 39.64 -60.58 41.21
C GLN A 276 40.20 -59.88 42.47
N GLN A 277 40.73 -58.65 42.40
CA GLN A 277 41.04 -57.82 43.57
C GLN A 277 40.16 -56.56 43.64
N VAL A 278 39.55 -56.26 44.79
CA VAL A 278 38.58 -55.15 44.94
C VAL A 278 39.17 -54.00 45.75
N CYS A 279 39.07 -52.77 45.21
CA CYS A 279 39.61 -51.56 45.83
C CYS A 279 38.51 -50.69 46.50
N PRO A 280 38.80 -50.02 47.62
CA PRO A 280 37.89 -49.04 48.23
C PRO A 280 37.66 -47.85 47.28
N THR A 281 36.41 -47.43 47.11
CA THR A 281 36.03 -46.35 46.18
C THR A 281 35.40 -45.17 46.92
N HIS A 282 36.12 -44.05 46.96
CA HIS A 282 35.61 -42.78 47.48
C HIS A 282 34.72 -42.10 46.43
N GLY A 283 33.67 -41.43 46.87
CA GLY A 283 32.74 -40.75 45.95
C GLY A 283 33.41 -39.57 45.27
N ALA A 284 33.28 -39.51 43.95
CA ALA A 284 33.75 -38.38 43.15
C ALA A 284 32.64 -37.82 42.25
N TRP A 285 32.74 -36.53 41.98
CA TRP A 285 31.80 -35.81 41.15
C TRP A 285 31.83 -36.33 39.71
N ALA A 286 30.66 -36.65 39.16
CA ALA A 286 30.49 -36.77 37.73
C ALA A 286 30.95 -35.50 37.02
N ALA A 287 31.38 -35.68 35.76
CA ALA A 287 31.65 -34.57 34.86
C ALA A 287 30.45 -33.60 34.88
N TRP A 288 30.75 -32.30 34.90
CA TRP A 288 29.72 -31.27 34.87
C TRP A 288 28.78 -31.49 33.67
N GLY A 289 27.48 -31.48 33.93
CA GLY A 289 26.49 -31.44 32.85
C GLY A 289 26.72 -30.22 31.95
N PRO A 290 26.25 -30.26 30.68
CA PRO A 290 26.34 -29.11 29.79
C PRO A 290 25.68 -27.88 30.43
N TRP A 291 26.19 -26.69 30.10
CA TRP A 291 25.54 -25.45 30.50
C TRP A 291 24.15 -25.38 29.86
N GLY A 292 23.13 -25.08 30.67
CA GLY A 292 21.80 -24.79 30.18
C GLY A 292 21.77 -23.47 29.40
N PRO A 293 20.74 -23.23 28.56
CA PRO A 293 20.62 -21.98 27.81
C PRO A 293 20.56 -20.77 28.74
N CYS A 294 21.10 -19.64 28.26
CA CYS A 294 21.05 -18.35 28.97
C CYS A 294 19.61 -17.96 29.31
N GLN A 295 19.42 -17.48 30.55
CA GLN A 295 18.10 -17.07 31.05
C GLN A 295 17.48 -15.89 30.26
N SER A 296 18.30 -15.06 29.60
CA SER A 296 17.87 -13.99 28.70
C SER A 296 18.66 -14.04 27.40
N THR A 297 18.05 -13.60 26.29
CA THR A 297 18.67 -13.54 24.95
C THR A 297 19.46 -12.27 24.67
N CYS A 298 19.44 -11.30 25.59
CA CYS A 298 20.12 -10.01 25.45
C CYS A 298 20.64 -9.52 26.81
N LYS A 299 21.55 -8.55 26.79
CA LYS A 299 22.18 -7.92 27.97
C LYS A 299 21.58 -6.54 28.26
N GLY A 300 21.51 -6.15 29.54
CA GLY A 300 20.94 -4.87 29.98
C GLY A 300 19.42 -4.90 30.19
N GLY A 301 18.82 -6.09 30.36
CA GLY A 301 17.44 -6.23 30.85
C GLY A 301 17.36 -6.09 32.39
N PRO A 302 16.17 -6.31 32.99
CA PRO A 302 15.96 -6.17 34.45
C PRO A 302 16.80 -7.10 35.34
N SER A 303 17.42 -8.13 34.76
CA SER A 303 18.34 -9.04 35.43
C SER A 303 19.41 -9.51 34.43
N GLU A 304 20.68 -9.53 34.84
CA GLU A 304 21.78 -10.02 34.00
C GLU A 304 21.62 -11.52 33.68
N PRO A 305 21.82 -11.93 32.40
CA PRO A 305 21.65 -13.31 31.98
C PRO A 305 22.74 -14.22 32.54
N VAL A 306 22.32 -15.22 33.32
CA VAL A 306 23.16 -16.34 33.75
C VAL A 306 22.77 -17.63 33.06
N GLU A 307 23.77 -18.50 32.87
CA GLU A 307 23.62 -19.91 32.51
C GLU A 307 23.99 -20.77 33.72
N ARG A 308 23.35 -21.94 33.84
CA ARG A 308 23.43 -22.82 35.01
C ARG A 308 23.78 -24.23 34.60
N ARG A 309 24.54 -24.93 35.44
CA ARG A 309 24.83 -26.37 35.29
C ARG A 309 24.79 -27.10 36.62
N LYS A 310 24.64 -28.42 36.55
CA LYS A 310 24.58 -29.33 37.71
C LYS A 310 25.50 -30.52 37.47
N ARG A 311 25.95 -31.12 38.57
CA ARG A 311 26.68 -32.40 38.62
C ARG A 311 26.10 -33.29 39.73
N THR A 312 26.41 -34.58 39.68
CA THR A 312 25.96 -35.61 40.62
C THR A 312 27.18 -36.33 41.22
N CYS A 313 27.05 -36.81 42.46
CA CYS A 313 28.13 -37.53 43.17
C CYS A 313 28.14 -39.01 42.76
N THR A 314 28.41 -39.28 41.47
CA THR A 314 28.11 -40.56 40.81
C THR A 314 29.21 -41.06 39.88
N ALA A 315 30.47 -40.62 40.05
CA ALA A 315 31.58 -41.05 39.20
C ALA A 315 32.92 -41.22 39.97
N PRO A 316 33.01 -42.19 40.90
CA PRO A 316 31.98 -43.15 41.28
C PRO A 316 31.09 -42.61 42.42
N GLU A 317 30.01 -43.34 42.73
CA GLU A 317 29.32 -43.18 44.02
C GLU A 317 30.21 -43.66 45.17
N PRO A 318 30.08 -43.14 46.41
CA PRO A 318 30.83 -43.65 47.56
C PRO A 318 30.48 -45.12 47.81
N SER A 319 31.49 -45.99 47.80
CA SER A 319 31.32 -47.40 48.21
C SER A 319 30.85 -47.49 49.66
N THR A 320 30.01 -48.48 49.98
CA THR A 320 29.41 -48.62 51.33
C THR A 320 30.15 -49.60 52.22
N LYS A 321 30.83 -50.60 51.64
CA LYS A 321 31.69 -51.58 52.33
C LYS A 321 32.85 -52.00 51.41
N PRO A 322 34.12 -51.68 51.75
CA PRO A 322 34.53 -50.69 52.76
C PRO A 322 33.93 -49.30 52.45
N PRO A 323 33.66 -48.45 53.46
CA PRO A 323 33.01 -47.17 53.25
C PRO A 323 33.94 -46.12 52.61
N GLY A 324 33.43 -45.42 51.60
CA GLY A 324 34.09 -44.30 50.92
C GLY A 324 33.58 -42.92 51.36
N ASN A 325 34.40 -41.89 51.18
CA ASN A 325 34.03 -40.51 51.51
C ASN A 325 32.98 -39.93 50.54
N PRO A 326 32.08 -39.04 51.00
CA PRO A 326 31.15 -38.31 50.13
C PRO A 326 31.83 -37.20 49.32
N CYS A 327 31.21 -36.77 48.21
CA CYS A 327 31.77 -35.72 47.35
C CYS A 327 31.72 -34.33 48.00
N SER A 328 32.87 -33.73 48.26
CA SER A 328 32.99 -32.36 48.80
C SER A 328 32.67 -31.27 47.76
N GLY A 329 31.88 -30.26 48.13
CA GLY A 329 31.61 -29.06 47.33
C GLY A 329 30.16 -28.94 46.82
N SER A 330 29.87 -27.94 45.98
CA SER A 330 28.52 -27.72 45.45
C SER A 330 28.17 -28.68 44.30
N ALA A 331 26.90 -29.11 44.26
CA ALA A 331 26.34 -29.85 43.12
C ALA A 331 25.90 -28.93 41.96
N ASN A 332 25.76 -27.62 42.21
CA ASN A 332 25.30 -26.61 41.24
C ASN A 332 26.39 -25.56 41.01
N ASP A 333 26.41 -24.98 39.81
CA ASP A 333 27.32 -23.91 39.39
C ASP A 333 26.60 -22.97 38.40
N GLN A 334 26.97 -21.68 38.41
CA GLN A 334 26.34 -20.62 37.62
C GLN A 334 27.41 -19.65 37.09
N ARG A 335 27.29 -19.19 35.84
CA ARG A 335 28.14 -18.11 35.30
C ARG A 335 27.34 -17.12 34.46
N MET A 336 27.93 -15.94 34.25
CA MET A 336 27.39 -14.91 33.37
C MET A 336 27.49 -15.33 31.90
N CYS A 337 26.46 -15.04 31.10
CA CYS A 337 26.49 -15.29 29.67
C CYS A 337 27.34 -14.25 28.91
N SER A 338 28.19 -14.73 27.99
CA SER A 338 29.02 -13.89 27.13
C SER A 338 28.49 -13.86 25.69
N GLY A 339 28.78 -12.78 24.95
CA GLY A 339 28.44 -12.65 23.51
C GLY A 339 26.98 -12.31 23.18
N LEU A 340 26.13 -12.04 24.18
CA LEU A 340 24.74 -11.61 23.94
C LEU A 340 24.66 -10.14 23.49
N PRO A 341 23.78 -9.80 22.52
CA PRO A 341 23.55 -8.41 22.10
C PRO A 341 22.89 -7.58 23.20
N PRO A 342 23.01 -6.23 23.17
CA PRO A 342 22.24 -5.37 24.06
C PRO A 342 20.73 -5.48 23.78
N CYS A 343 19.90 -5.34 24.81
CA CYS A 343 18.44 -5.45 24.67
C CYS A 343 17.83 -4.27 23.87
N PRO A 344 16.77 -4.53 23.07
CA PRO A 344 16.07 -3.49 22.32
C PRO A 344 15.35 -2.50 23.27
N VAL A 345 15.58 -1.20 23.06
CA VAL A 345 14.89 -0.12 23.78
C VAL A 345 13.81 0.44 22.88
N ALA A 346 12.54 0.30 23.29
CA ALA A 346 11.40 0.88 22.59
C ALA A 346 11.38 2.41 22.71
N GLY A 347 11.06 3.11 21.63
CA GLY A 347 10.91 4.56 21.65
C GLY A 347 9.68 5.03 22.41
N GLY A 348 9.82 6.15 23.13
CA GLY A 348 8.71 6.85 23.78
C GLY A 348 8.55 8.28 23.27
N TRP A 349 7.31 8.74 23.24
CA TRP A 349 6.98 10.10 22.81
C TRP A 349 7.44 11.14 23.84
N GLY A 350 8.21 12.12 23.39
CA GLY A 350 8.41 13.36 24.12
C GLY A 350 7.12 14.19 24.25
N PRO A 351 7.16 15.28 25.04
CA PRO A 351 6.03 16.19 25.17
C PRO A 351 5.64 16.82 23.83
N TRP A 352 4.40 17.27 23.72
CA TRP A 352 3.98 18.14 22.62
C TRP A 352 4.69 19.50 22.73
N GLY A 353 5.29 19.94 21.64
CA GLY A 353 5.86 21.28 21.52
C GLY A 353 4.78 22.35 21.39
N ALA A 354 5.20 23.61 21.22
CA ALA A 354 4.27 24.72 21.03
C ALA A 354 3.43 24.58 19.75
N VAL A 355 2.17 25.01 19.81
CA VAL A 355 1.28 25.14 18.66
C VAL A 355 1.83 26.21 17.70
N SER A 356 1.91 25.92 16.40
CA SER A 356 2.41 26.87 15.41
C SER A 356 1.52 28.13 15.30
N PRO A 357 2.06 29.27 14.82
CA PRO A 357 1.22 30.40 14.41
C PRO A 357 0.21 29.96 13.33
N CYS A 358 -0.95 30.63 13.27
CA CYS A 358 -1.96 30.33 12.27
C CYS A 358 -1.42 30.65 10.86
N PRO A 359 -1.54 29.74 9.86
CA PRO A 359 -0.94 29.94 8.54
C PRO A 359 -1.73 30.91 7.65
N VAL A 360 -2.90 31.36 8.08
CA VAL A 360 -3.75 32.34 7.37
C VAL A 360 -3.79 33.66 8.12
N THR A 361 -3.98 34.76 7.39
CA THR A 361 -4.11 36.12 7.95
C THR A 361 -5.56 36.53 8.20
N CYS A 362 -6.53 35.80 7.65
CA CYS A 362 -7.97 36.05 7.82
C CYS A 362 -8.74 34.74 7.94
N GLY A 363 -9.91 34.79 8.58
CA GLY A 363 -10.82 33.66 8.74
C GLY A 363 -10.31 32.56 9.69
N LEU A 364 -10.54 31.31 9.28
CA LEU A 364 -10.12 30.11 10.00
C LEU A 364 -8.97 29.43 9.24
N GLY A 365 -7.98 28.94 9.96
CA GLY A 365 -6.90 28.11 9.44
C GLY A 365 -6.70 26.85 10.28
N GLN A 366 -5.79 25.99 9.84
CA GLN A 366 -5.36 24.81 10.58
C GLN A 366 -3.92 25.01 11.07
N THR A 367 -3.71 24.94 12.38
CA THR A 367 -2.39 24.96 13.01
C THR A 367 -2.03 23.56 13.50
N ARG A 368 -0.74 23.30 13.77
CA ARG A 368 -0.24 22.04 14.31
C ARG A 368 0.74 22.25 15.46
N GLU A 369 0.76 21.30 16.38
CA GLU A 369 1.90 21.09 17.28
C GLU A 369 2.58 19.75 16.92
N GLN A 370 3.84 19.59 17.32
CA GLN A 370 4.66 18.42 16.98
C GLN A 370 5.30 17.84 18.25
N ARG A 371 5.51 16.53 18.28
CA ARG A 371 6.32 15.82 19.28
C ARG A 371 7.33 14.91 18.60
N SER A 372 8.38 14.55 19.35
CA SER A 372 9.48 13.70 18.88
C SER A 372 9.45 12.32 19.55
N CYS A 373 10.05 11.32 18.90
CA CYS A 373 10.22 9.98 19.45
C CYS A 373 11.58 9.86 20.14
N ASP A 374 11.74 10.58 21.26
CA ASP A 374 13.01 10.85 21.93
C ASP A 374 13.00 10.63 23.45
N HIS A 375 11.87 10.24 24.04
CA HIS A 375 11.71 10.01 25.49
C HIS A 375 11.26 8.57 25.81
N PRO A 376 12.11 7.54 25.62
CA PRO A 376 13.47 7.60 25.09
C PRO A 376 13.52 7.48 23.56
N VAL A 377 14.69 7.76 22.97
CA VAL A 377 15.00 7.41 21.57
C VAL A 377 15.05 5.87 21.42
N PRO A 378 14.49 5.26 20.36
CA PRO A 378 14.63 3.82 20.12
C PRO A 378 16.09 3.40 19.96
N GLN A 379 16.50 2.28 20.58
CA GLN A 379 17.87 1.75 20.47
C GLN A 379 17.88 0.23 20.25
N HIS A 380 18.99 -0.29 19.71
CA HIS A 380 19.28 -1.71 19.55
C HIS A 380 18.18 -2.53 18.83
N GLY A 381 17.50 -1.91 17.86
CA GLY A 381 16.40 -2.55 17.11
C GLY A 381 15.04 -2.53 17.81
N GLY A 382 14.88 -1.78 18.90
CA GLY A 382 13.58 -1.55 19.53
C GLY A 382 12.62 -0.75 18.63
N PRO A 383 11.30 -0.93 18.82
CA PRO A 383 10.28 -0.33 17.96
C PRO A 383 10.25 1.20 18.07
N PHE A 384 9.90 1.86 16.96
CA PHE A 384 9.59 3.29 16.93
C PHE A 384 8.24 3.58 17.62
N CYS A 385 8.04 4.84 18.03
CA CYS A 385 6.85 5.27 18.73
C CYS A 385 5.56 5.08 17.91
N VAL A 386 4.51 4.53 18.53
CA VAL A 386 3.21 4.28 17.90
C VAL A 386 2.28 5.48 18.10
N GLY A 387 1.53 5.85 17.05
CA GLY A 387 0.61 7.00 17.03
C GLY A 387 1.18 8.20 16.26
N GLU A 388 0.48 9.33 16.31
CA GLU A 388 0.81 10.50 15.47
C GLU A 388 1.91 11.38 16.07
N ALA A 389 2.82 11.88 15.22
CA ALA A 389 3.87 12.84 15.58
C ALA A 389 3.38 14.30 15.60
N PHE A 390 2.20 14.55 15.02
CA PHE A 390 1.58 15.87 14.89
C PHE A 390 0.16 15.82 15.46
N ARG A 391 -0.32 16.93 16.04
CA ARG A 391 -1.73 17.13 16.38
C ARG A 391 -2.17 18.46 15.78
N THR A 392 -3.35 18.50 15.15
CA THR A 392 -3.85 19.70 14.48
C THR A 392 -5.04 20.32 15.21
N HIS A 393 -5.15 21.64 15.11
CA HIS A 393 -6.23 22.45 15.70
C HIS A 393 -6.72 23.48 14.71
N ILE A 394 -7.98 23.91 14.87
CA ILE A 394 -8.50 25.08 14.15
C ILE A 394 -8.03 26.34 14.86
N CYS A 395 -7.39 27.25 14.13
CA CYS A 395 -7.05 28.59 14.60
C CYS A 395 -7.98 29.62 13.95
N ASN A 396 -8.53 30.53 14.75
CA ASN A 396 -9.35 31.64 14.30
C ASN A 396 -8.54 32.93 14.40
N THR A 397 -8.39 33.68 13.30
CA THR A 397 -7.66 34.96 13.33
C THR A 397 -8.51 36.13 13.84
N ALA A 398 -9.83 35.94 13.94
CA ALA A 398 -10.83 36.98 14.16
C ALA A 398 -10.86 38.13 13.12
N VAL A 399 -10.06 38.03 12.04
CA VAL A 399 -10.02 39.00 10.94
C VAL A 399 -10.91 38.49 9.79
N PRO A 400 -11.94 39.23 9.34
CA PRO A 400 -12.75 38.82 8.19
C PRO A 400 -11.92 38.94 6.90
N CYS A 401 -12.05 37.97 6.00
CA CYS A 401 -11.35 38.00 4.71
C CYS A 401 -11.93 39.05 3.75
N PRO A 402 -11.12 39.62 2.84
CA PRO A 402 -11.59 40.47 1.76
C PRO A 402 -12.64 39.76 0.91
N VAL A 403 -13.72 40.46 0.57
CA VAL A 403 -14.78 39.97 -0.33
C VAL A 403 -14.78 40.87 -1.57
N ASP A 404 -14.36 40.30 -2.68
CA ASP A 404 -14.33 40.98 -3.97
C ASP A 404 -15.75 41.33 -4.44
N GLY A 405 -15.87 42.38 -5.24
CA GLY A 405 -17.15 42.80 -5.81
C GLY A 405 -17.51 42.03 -7.08
N GLU A 406 -18.80 41.71 -7.23
CA GLU A 406 -19.36 41.05 -8.42
C GLU A 406 -20.29 41.99 -9.20
N TRP A 407 -20.30 41.86 -10.53
CA TRP A 407 -21.21 42.63 -11.38
C TRP A 407 -22.65 42.14 -11.22
N GLY A 408 -23.55 43.02 -10.77
CA GLY A 408 -24.98 42.79 -10.93
C GLY A 408 -25.39 42.75 -12.40
N LEU A 409 -26.58 42.19 -12.67
CA LEU A 409 -27.20 42.22 -13.99
C LEU A 409 -27.24 43.65 -14.56
N TRP A 410 -27.08 43.75 -15.88
CA TRP A 410 -27.29 45.00 -16.60
C TRP A 410 -28.72 45.51 -16.42
N GLY A 411 -28.86 46.81 -16.15
CA GLY A 411 -30.15 47.50 -16.22
C GLY A 411 -30.70 47.58 -17.65
N GLU A 412 -31.95 48.05 -17.77
CA GLU A 412 -32.57 48.29 -19.06
C GLU A 412 -31.84 49.38 -19.87
N TRP A 413 -32.00 49.35 -21.19
CA TRP A 413 -31.47 50.38 -22.09
C TRP A 413 -32.26 51.68 -21.94
N SER A 414 -31.55 52.81 -21.75
CA SER A 414 -32.14 54.16 -21.79
C SER A 414 -32.88 54.41 -23.10
N ASN A 415 -33.82 55.36 -23.11
CA ASN A 415 -34.50 55.78 -24.34
C ASN A 415 -33.49 56.10 -25.46
N CYS A 416 -33.80 55.68 -26.69
CA CYS A 416 -32.99 56.00 -27.87
C CYS A 416 -33.08 57.50 -28.20
N VAL A 417 -31.96 58.22 -28.07
CA VAL A 417 -31.90 59.69 -28.23
C VAL A 417 -30.65 60.11 -29.00
N ARG A 418 -30.69 61.26 -29.67
CA ARG A 418 -29.52 61.91 -30.29
C ARG A 418 -29.35 63.31 -29.71
N ARG A 419 -28.15 63.63 -29.22
CA ARG A 419 -27.86 64.97 -28.69
C ARG A 419 -28.12 66.03 -29.76
N GLY A 420 -28.83 67.10 -29.39
CA GLY A 420 -29.22 68.18 -30.29
C GLY A 420 -30.54 68.00 -31.07
N ILE A 421 -31.16 66.81 -31.09
CA ILE A 421 -32.41 66.57 -31.83
C ILE A 421 -33.54 66.15 -30.88
N LYS A 422 -34.67 66.86 -30.91
CA LYS A 422 -35.82 66.65 -30.01
C LYS A 422 -36.55 65.32 -30.25
N HIS A 423 -36.70 64.91 -31.51
CA HIS A 423 -37.40 63.70 -31.91
C HIS A 423 -36.63 62.98 -33.02
N ILE A 424 -36.28 61.71 -32.79
CA ILE A 424 -35.68 60.79 -33.78
C ILE A 424 -36.55 59.54 -33.99
N SER A 425 -37.76 59.52 -33.42
CA SER A 425 -38.72 58.45 -33.58
C SER A 425 -39.22 58.39 -35.02
N CYS A 426 -39.21 57.19 -35.61
CA CYS A 426 -39.73 56.89 -36.94
C CYS A 426 -38.94 57.53 -38.10
N GLN A 427 -37.67 57.85 -37.85
CA GLN A 427 -36.77 58.52 -38.79
C GLN A 427 -35.46 57.72 -38.92
N GLU A 428 -34.78 57.85 -40.05
CA GLU A 428 -33.46 57.27 -40.31
C GLU A 428 -32.34 58.08 -39.63
N ILE A 429 -32.55 58.45 -38.36
CA ILE A 429 -31.59 59.21 -37.57
C ILE A 429 -31.06 58.31 -36.46
N PRO A 430 -29.80 57.84 -36.54
CA PRO A 430 -29.23 57.01 -35.49
C PRO A 430 -29.02 57.85 -34.23
N GLY A 431 -29.58 57.37 -33.13
CA GLY A 431 -29.31 57.83 -31.77
C GLY A 431 -28.36 56.88 -31.04
N GLN A 432 -28.28 57.06 -29.73
CA GLN A 432 -27.56 56.19 -28.79
C GLN A 432 -28.44 55.80 -27.61
N GLN A 433 -28.08 54.69 -26.97
CA GLN A 433 -28.61 54.23 -25.69
C GLN A 433 -27.45 53.91 -24.77
N THR A 434 -27.65 54.12 -23.47
CA THR A 434 -26.74 53.65 -22.42
C THR A 434 -27.51 52.72 -21.49
N ARG A 435 -26.85 51.67 -21.00
CA ARG A 435 -27.27 50.91 -19.82
C ARG A 435 -26.11 50.83 -18.84
N SER A 436 -26.42 50.61 -17.57
CA SER A 436 -25.43 50.50 -16.50
C SER A 436 -25.59 49.21 -15.70
N ARG A 437 -24.51 48.82 -15.03
CA ARG A 437 -24.50 47.76 -14.02
C ARG A 437 -23.74 48.27 -12.79
N ILE A 438 -24.09 47.73 -11.63
CA ILE A 438 -23.44 48.10 -10.36
C ILE A 438 -22.66 46.93 -9.78
N CYS A 439 -21.50 47.25 -9.23
CA CYS A 439 -20.65 46.31 -8.52
C CYS A 439 -21.23 46.07 -7.11
N LYS A 440 -21.69 44.86 -6.83
CA LYS A 440 -22.31 44.44 -5.56
C LYS A 440 -21.33 43.57 -4.75
N GLY A 441 -21.69 43.22 -3.52
CA GLY A 441 -20.95 42.24 -2.70
C GLY A 441 -19.68 42.74 -2.00
N ARG A 442 -18.93 43.68 -2.59
CA ARG A 442 -17.61 44.16 -2.08
C ARG A 442 -17.63 44.49 -0.58
N LYS A 443 -16.79 43.82 0.22
CA LYS A 443 -16.56 44.08 1.67
C LYS A 443 -15.09 43.87 2.04
N PHE A 444 -14.70 44.36 3.23
CA PHE A 444 -13.38 44.12 3.85
C PHE A 444 -12.19 44.40 2.90
N ASP A 445 -12.32 45.51 2.15
CA ASP A 445 -11.40 45.98 1.10
C ASP A 445 -11.07 45.00 -0.05
N GLY A 446 -11.91 44.00 -0.31
CA GLY A 446 -11.82 43.18 -1.52
C GLY A 446 -11.85 43.99 -2.82
N ARG A 447 -11.50 43.39 -3.95
CA ARG A 447 -11.30 44.12 -5.22
C ARG A 447 -12.60 44.72 -5.76
N ARG A 448 -12.48 45.78 -6.55
CA ARG A 448 -13.60 46.32 -7.35
C ARG A 448 -13.76 45.48 -8.61
N CYS A 449 -14.99 45.37 -9.09
CA CYS A 449 -15.32 44.67 -10.34
C CYS A 449 -14.50 45.22 -11.52
N VAL A 450 -13.97 44.33 -12.36
CA VAL A 450 -13.14 44.70 -13.52
C VAL A 450 -14.01 44.85 -14.79
N GLY A 451 -13.64 45.78 -15.67
CA GLY A 451 -14.35 46.10 -16.90
C GLY A 451 -15.42 47.18 -16.74
N GLU A 452 -16.16 47.49 -17.82
CA GLU A 452 -16.96 48.71 -17.87
C GLU A 452 -18.24 48.66 -16.99
N PRO A 453 -18.57 49.74 -16.26
CA PRO A 453 -19.83 49.89 -15.52
C PRO A 453 -21.00 50.31 -16.42
N GLN A 454 -20.71 50.78 -17.64
CA GLN A 454 -21.69 51.25 -18.63
C GLN A 454 -21.45 50.56 -19.97
N ASP A 455 -22.52 50.39 -20.72
CA ASP A 455 -22.52 49.85 -22.09
C ASP A 455 -23.34 50.79 -22.98
N ILE A 456 -22.87 51.06 -24.19
CA ILE A 456 -23.37 52.09 -25.10
C ILE A 456 -23.51 51.51 -26.50
N ARG A 457 -24.72 51.60 -27.06
CA ARG A 457 -25.00 51.16 -28.44
C ARG A 457 -25.69 52.23 -29.27
N HIS A 458 -25.57 52.13 -30.59
CA HIS A 458 -26.33 52.96 -31.52
C HIS A 458 -27.71 52.34 -31.81
N CYS A 459 -28.70 53.20 -32.07
CA CYS A 459 -30.08 52.77 -32.20
C CYS A 459 -30.90 53.59 -33.22
N TYR A 460 -31.91 52.95 -33.82
CA TYR A 460 -33.04 53.63 -34.47
C TYR A 460 -34.27 53.54 -33.56
N SER A 461 -34.94 54.66 -33.34
CA SER A 461 -36.10 54.73 -32.45
C SER A 461 -37.38 54.41 -33.23
N ILE A 462 -37.94 53.22 -33.01
CA ILE A 462 -39.27 52.80 -33.51
C ILE A 462 -40.37 52.91 -32.44
N GLN A 463 -40.06 53.57 -31.32
CA GLN A 463 -40.97 53.77 -30.20
C GLN A 463 -42.23 54.54 -30.64
N ARG A 464 -43.39 53.89 -30.54
CA ARG A 464 -44.72 54.35 -30.97
C ARG A 464 -44.87 54.64 -32.48
N CYS A 465 -44.02 54.08 -33.34
CA CYS A 465 -44.10 54.35 -34.78
C CYS A 465 -45.20 53.55 -35.50
N PRO A 466 -46.09 54.19 -36.27
CA PRO A 466 -47.14 53.51 -37.03
C PRO A 466 -46.56 52.81 -38.26
N LEU A 467 -46.25 51.52 -38.12
CA LEU A 467 -45.76 50.69 -39.23
C LEU A 467 -46.96 50.00 -39.90
N LYS A 468 -47.14 50.29 -41.20
CA LYS A 468 -48.30 49.81 -41.99
C LYS A 468 -48.17 48.35 -42.42
N GLU A 469 -46.95 47.86 -42.58
CA GLU A 469 -46.68 46.48 -42.96
C GLU A 469 -46.29 45.67 -41.72
N ALA A 470 -47.07 44.64 -41.42
CA ALA A 470 -46.83 43.70 -40.34
C ALA A 470 -47.39 42.33 -40.72
N SER A 471 -46.77 41.27 -40.21
CA SER A 471 -47.20 39.88 -40.47
C SER A 471 -47.25 39.09 -39.17
N TRP A 472 -48.10 38.05 -39.13
CA TRP A 472 -48.12 37.14 -37.99
C TRP A 472 -46.88 36.25 -38.00
N SER A 473 -46.13 36.27 -36.90
CA SER A 473 -45.00 35.34 -36.68
C SER A 473 -45.46 33.89 -36.82
N GLU A 474 -44.52 32.98 -37.05
CA GLU A 474 -44.77 31.58 -36.73
C GLU A 474 -45.08 31.38 -35.25
N TRP A 475 -45.68 30.24 -34.91
CA TRP A 475 -45.91 29.87 -33.52
C TRP A 475 -44.59 29.80 -32.76
N SER A 476 -44.52 30.43 -31.59
CA SER A 476 -43.42 30.18 -30.66
C SER A 476 -43.35 28.69 -30.32
N THR A 477 -42.18 28.26 -29.83
CA THR A 477 -42.10 27.04 -29.03
C THR A 477 -43.07 27.13 -27.84
N TRP A 478 -43.46 25.99 -27.29
CA TRP A 478 -44.19 25.94 -26.04
C TRP A 478 -43.32 26.54 -24.93
N GLY A 479 -43.85 27.56 -24.24
CA GLY A 479 -43.26 28.09 -23.03
C GLY A 479 -43.25 27.05 -21.90
N LEU A 480 -42.59 27.40 -20.80
CA LEU A 480 -42.58 26.59 -19.59
C LEU A 480 -44.00 26.34 -19.08
N CYS A 481 -44.18 25.23 -18.36
CA CYS A 481 -45.40 24.99 -17.59
C CYS A 481 -45.46 26.01 -16.45
N ILE A 482 -46.57 26.74 -16.33
CA ILE A 482 -46.81 27.73 -15.28
C ILE A 482 -48.14 27.37 -14.58
N PRO A 483 -48.15 27.18 -13.25
CA PRO A 483 -46.98 26.98 -12.39
C PRO A 483 -46.15 25.74 -12.83
N PRO A 484 -44.87 25.61 -12.44
CA PRO A 484 -44.05 24.46 -12.82
C PRO A 484 -44.51 23.14 -12.18
N CYS A 485 -45.27 23.23 -11.09
CA CYS A 485 -45.81 22.12 -10.29
C CYS A 485 -47.09 22.60 -9.58
N GLY A 486 -47.89 21.67 -9.04
CA GLY A 486 -49.20 21.95 -8.45
C GLY A 486 -50.37 21.63 -9.41
N PRO A 487 -51.61 22.04 -9.09
CA PRO A 487 -52.79 21.67 -9.86
C PRO A 487 -52.85 22.38 -11.21
N SER A 488 -53.19 21.62 -12.27
CA SER A 488 -53.38 22.11 -13.65
C SER A 488 -52.28 23.07 -14.17
N PRO A 489 -51.01 22.62 -14.24
CA PRO A 489 -49.94 23.43 -14.83
C PRO A 489 -50.17 23.57 -16.33
N VAL A 490 -50.09 24.79 -16.87
CA VAL A 490 -50.40 25.10 -18.28
C VAL A 490 -49.15 25.61 -18.98
N ARG A 491 -48.89 25.10 -20.19
CA ARG A 491 -47.92 25.69 -21.13
C ARG A 491 -48.67 26.52 -22.18
N THR A 492 -48.11 27.67 -22.51
CA THR A 492 -48.64 28.60 -23.53
C THR A 492 -47.64 28.72 -24.66
N ARG A 493 -48.12 28.79 -25.90
CA ARG A 493 -47.36 29.29 -27.05
C ARG A 493 -48.10 30.46 -27.68
N GLN A 494 -47.39 31.32 -28.40
CA GLN A 494 -47.95 32.54 -28.96
C GLN A 494 -47.53 32.79 -30.41
N ARG A 495 -48.41 33.41 -31.20
CA ARG A 495 -48.06 34.17 -32.41
C ARG A 495 -48.07 35.65 -32.06
N LEU A 496 -47.12 36.40 -32.58
CA LEU A 496 -47.03 37.85 -32.38
C LEU A 496 -47.17 38.55 -33.72
N CYS A 497 -47.85 39.70 -33.75
CA CYS A 497 -47.85 40.59 -34.89
C CYS A 497 -46.48 41.25 -34.99
N GLN A 498 -45.67 40.82 -35.96
CA GLN A 498 -44.31 41.30 -36.16
C GLN A 498 -44.30 42.48 -37.15
N PRO A 499 -43.73 43.64 -36.77
CA PRO A 499 -43.53 44.74 -37.71
C PRO A 499 -42.55 44.35 -38.81
N LYS A 500 -42.87 44.67 -40.07
CA LYS A 500 -41.83 44.78 -41.10
C LYS A 500 -41.04 46.04 -40.80
N LEU A 501 -39.77 45.87 -40.41
CA LEU A 501 -38.92 46.99 -40.03
C LEU A 501 -38.48 47.80 -41.27
N PRO A 502 -38.26 49.13 -41.14
CA PRO A 502 -37.70 49.94 -42.22
C PRO A 502 -36.33 49.41 -42.66
N ASN A 503 -36.04 49.50 -43.97
CA ASN A 503 -34.75 49.10 -44.55
C ASN A 503 -33.66 50.17 -44.33
N PHE A 504 -33.39 50.50 -43.07
CA PHE A 504 -32.32 51.42 -42.67
C PHE A 504 -30.97 50.67 -42.61
N PRO A 505 -29.83 51.35 -42.84
CA PRO A 505 -28.52 50.70 -42.85
C PRO A 505 -28.19 50.10 -41.47
N PRO A 506 -27.72 48.83 -41.42
CA PRO A 506 -27.47 48.11 -40.16
C PRO A 506 -26.22 48.60 -39.42
N THR A 507 -25.34 49.34 -40.11
CA THR A 507 -24.11 49.94 -39.60
C THR A 507 -24.05 51.43 -39.95
N ILE A 508 -23.29 52.18 -39.16
CA ILE A 508 -22.94 53.58 -39.45
C ILE A 508 -21.46 53.82 -39.14
N THR A 509 -20.86 54.78 -39.82
CA THR A 509 -19.58 55.40 -39.43
C THR A 509 -19.86 56.66 -38.61
N PRO A 510 -19.67 56.66 -37.27
CA PRO A 510 -20.04 57.82 -36.45
C PRO A 510 -19.05 58.99 -36.59
N VAL A 511 -17.82 58.67 -36.99
CA VAL A 511 -16.69 59.57 -37.29
C VAL A 511 -15.89 58.88 -38.38
N GLU A 512 -15.39 59.63 -39.37
CA GLU A 512 -14.52 59.08 -40.42
C GLU A 512 -13.28 58.41 -39.82
N GLY A 513 -12.89 57.25 -40.37
CA GLY A 513 -11.78 56.44 -39.85
C GLY A 513 -12.04 55.68 -38.54
N GLN A 514 -13.14 55.90 -37.83
CA GLN A 514 -13.41 55.25 -36.52
C GLN A 514 -14.17 53.91 -36.59
N GLY A 515 -14.21 53.30 -37.78
CA GLY A 515 -14.88 52.02 -38.04
C GLY A 515 -16.42 52.10 -38.11
N GLU A 516 -17.02 51.07 -38.69
CA GLU A 516 -18.46 50.86 -38.67
C GLU A 516 -18.95 50.37 -37.30
N LYS A 517 -20.10 50.88 -36.85
CA LYS A 517 -20.76 50.47 -35.60
C LYS A 517 -22.21 50.08 -35.88
N ASN A 518 -22.61 48.93 -35.36
CA ASN A 518 -23.95 48.38 -35.54
C ASN A 518 -25.03 49.27 -34.92
N VAL A 519 -26.12 49.49 -35.66
CA VAL A 519 -27.31 50.22 -35.20
C VAL A 519 -28.45 49.23 -34.97
N THR A 520 -29.14 49.36 -33.83
CA THR A 520 -30.20 48.42 -33.44
C THR A 520 -31.56 49.11 -33.33
N PHE A 521 -32.62 48.48 -33.85
CA PHE A 521 -33.97 48.99 -33.63
C PHE A 521 -34.35 48.88 -32.14
N TRP A 522 -34.93 49.95 -31.59
CA TRP A 522 -35.40 50.00 -30.21
C TRP A 522 -36.76 50.70 -30.09
N GLY A 523 -37.56 50.21 -29.14
CA GLY A 523 -38.91 50.70 -28.85
C GLY A 523 -39.98 49.71 -29.34
N LYS A 524 -41.22 49.95 -28.89
CA LYS A 524 -42.41 49.21 -29.32
C LYS A 524 -43.13 50.03 -30.38
N PRO A 525 -43.18 49.62 -31.66
CA PRO A 525 -43.96 50.30 -32.69
C PRO A 525 -45.46 50.08 -32.50
N LEU A 526 -46.26 50.86 -33.21
CA LEU A 526 -47.69 50.67 -33.36
C LEU A 526 -47.92 49.89 -34.65
N VAL A 527 -48.30 48.63 -34.53
CA VAL A 527 -48.71 47.75 -35.63
C VAL A 527 -50.13 47.25 -35.40
N LYS A 528 -50.79 46.82 -36.48
CA LYS A 528 -51.98 45.99 -36.45
C LYS A 528 -51.85 44.97 -37.58
N CYS A 529 -51.91 43.70 -37.26
CA CYS A 529 -52.05 42.65 -38.26
C CYS A 529 -53.52 42.39 -38.56
N ASP A 530 -53.81 41.69 -39.65
CA ASP A 530 -55.16 41.20 -39.95
C ASP A 530 -55.72 40.34 -38.82
N VAL A 531 -57.04 40.34 -38.66
CA VAL A 531 -57.72 39.65 -37.56
C VAL A 531 -57.43 38.15 -37.60
N LEU A 532 -56.67 37.66 -36.63
CA LEU A 532 -56.46 36.24 -36.41
C LEU A 532 -57.11 35.84 -35.09
N GLN A 533 -58.10 34.95 -35.14
CA GLN A 533 -58.86 34.49 -33.96
C GLN A 533 -59.43 35.63 -33.09
N GLY A 534 -59.85 36.73 -33.72
CA GLY A 534 -60.40 37.92 -33.05
C GLY A 534 -59.36 38.89 -32.47
N GLN A 535 -58.06 38.65 -32.70
CA GLN A 535 -56.96 39.45 -32.14
C GLN A 535 -56.08 40.05 -33.26
N HIS A 536 -55.40 41.16 -32.96
CA HIS A 536 -54.62 41.97 -33.92
C HIS A 536 -53.11 42.10 -33.60
N MET A 537 -52.69 41.64 -32.40
CA MET A 537 -51.38 41.94 -31.80
C MET A 537 -50.64 40.69 -31.31
N MET A 538 -51.37 39.78 -30.66
CA MET A 538 -50.88 38.54 -30.08
C MET A 538 -52.03 37.53 -30.12
N VAL A 539 -51.71 36.26 -30.38
CA VAL A 539 -52.64 35.13 -30.32
C VAL A 539 -51.98 34.04 -29.46
N GLU A 540 -52.69 33.53 -28.45
CA GLU A 540 -52.19 32.51 -27.53
C GLU A 540 -52.88 31.16 -27.76
N GLU A 541 -52.11 30.06 -27.72
CA GLU A 541 -52.63 28.70 -27.57
C GLU A 541 -52.15 28.12 -26.25
N LYS A 542 -53.06 27.51 -25.48
CA LYS A 542 -52.79 26.96 -24.14
C LYS A 542 -53.08 25.46 -24.12
N ARG A 543 -52.20 24.68 -23.52
CA ARG A 543 -52.40 23.24 -23.29
C ARG A 543 -51.93 22.85 -21.88
N PRO A 544 -52.61 21.91 -21.21
CA PRO A 544 -52.13 21.39 -19.93
C PRO A 544 -50.80 20.65 -20.11
N CYS A 545 -49.97 20.71 -19.08
CA CYS A 545 -48.82 19.83 -18.89
C CYS A 545 -49.28 18.58 -18.13
N LEU A 546 -49.12 17.41 -18.75
CA LEU A 546 -49.55 16.14 -18.19
C LEU A 546 -48.47 15.56 -17.25
N HIS A 547 -48.91 14.86 -16.20
CA HIS A 547 -48.03 14.16 -15.24
C HIS A 547 -46.93 15.04 -14.61
N ALA A 548 -47.22 16.32 -14.36
CA ALA A 548 -46.29 17.21 -13.68
C ALA A 548 -46.00 16.71 -12.25
N PRO A 549 -44.73 16.61 -11.83
CA PRO A 549 -44.38 16.14 -10.50
C PRO A 549 -44.73 17.15 -9.41
N PRO A 550 -44.85 16.72 -8.15
CA PRO A 550 -44.84 17.64 -7.02
C PRO A 550 -43.47 18.35 -6.92
N CYS A 551 -43.47 19.62 -6.53
CA CYS A 551 -42.24 20.28 -6.10
C CYS A 551 -41.91 19.82 -4.68
N ASN A 552 -41.12 18.75 -4.58
CA ASN A 552 -40.44 18.38 -3.35
C ASN A 552 -39.06 19.07 -3.32
N GLU A 553 -38.56 19.42 -2.13
CA GLU A 553 -37.15 19.76 -1.98
C GLU A 553 -36.29 18.48 -2.13
N PRO A 554 -35.15 18.53 -2.85
CA PRO A 554 -34.35 17.36 -3.22
C PRO A 554 -33.35 16.91 -2.14
#